data_AF-A0A8J2RJV4-F1
#
_entry.id   AF-A0A8J2RJV4-F1
#
_cell.length_a   1.000
_cell.length_b   1.000
_cell.length_c   1.000
_cell.angle_alpha   90.00
_cell.angle_beta   90.00
_cell.angle_gamma   90.00
#
_symmetry.space_group_name_H-M   'P 1'
#
loop_
_entity.id
_entity.type
_entity.pdbx_description
1 polymer ?
#
loop_
_entity_poly.entity_id
_entity_poly.type
_entity_poly.pdbx_seq_one_letter_code
_entity_poly.pdbx_strand_id
1 'polypeptide(L)'
;MFDIRQNPQICKQGEALISKFQRTFFSKDEKPFDDGGSAIVTDGDGNKIVLQEIFQQNGKHWIKLELLFSNNICNRLPSRPSISTVILEAGREFPVDLIRRAFLVSMTECVYVWLNKND
;
A
#
# COMPACT_ATOMS: atom_id res chain seq x y z
N MET A 1 -16.70 8.91 -12.77
CA MET A 1 -15.87 8.39 -11.66
C MET A 1 -14.64 9.28 -11.59
N PHE A 2 -14.46 10.02 -10.50
CA PHE A 2 -13.30 10.93 -10.34
C PHE A 2 -12.09 10.06 -10.02
N ASP A 3 -11.15 9.95 -10.96
CA ASP A 3 -9.90 9.26 -10.69
C ASP A 3 -9.03 10.18 -9.83
N ILE A 4 -9.07 9.95 -8.52
CA ILE A 4 -8.28 10.67 -7.52
C ILE A 4 -6.77 10.65 -7.84
N ARG A 5 -6.31 9.67 -8.63
CA ARG A 5 -4.93 9.48 -9.05
C ARG A 5 -4.52 10.38 -10.22
N GLN A 6 -5.46 11.12 -10.83
CA GLN A 6 -5.16 12.18 -11.81
C GLN A 6 -4.92 13.54 -11.15
N ASN A 7 -5.06 13.66 -9.83
CA ASN A 7 -4.77 14.89 -9.11
C ASN A 7 -3.27 14.96 -8.77
N PRO A 8 -2.51 15.93 -9.32
CA PRO A 8 -1.06 16.03 -9.09
C PRO A 8 -0.69 16.20 -7.61
N GLN A 9 -1.55 16.81 -6.80
CA GLN A 9 -1.32 16.97 -5.36
C GLN A 9 -1.41 15.63 -4.63
N ILE A 10 -2.38 14.79 -5.01
CA ILE A 10 -2.54 13.43 -4.47
C ILE A 10 -1.34 12.57 -4.85
N CYS A 11 -0.90 12.60 -6.12
CA CYS A 11 0.28 11.87 -6.56
C CYS A 11 1.52 12.29 -5.77
N LYS A 12 1.75 13.60 -5.62
CA LYS A 12 2.90 14.14 -4.87
C LYS A 12 2.87 13.73 -3.39
N GLN A 13 1.69 13.74 -2.76
CA GLN A 13 1.53 13.27 -1.38
C GLN A 13 1.77 11.76 -1.27
N GLY A 14 1.26 10.98 -2.22
CA GLY A 14 1.48 9.55 -2.31
C GLY A 14 2.96 9.22 -2.46
N GLU A 15 3.65 9.86 -3.40
CA GLU A 15 5.10 9.77 -3.61
C GLU A 15 5.88 10.09 -2.34
N ALA A 16 5.53 11.18 -1.64
CA ALA A 16 6.17 11.57 -0.39
C ALA A 16 6.00 10.48 0.69
N LEU A 17 4.81 9.89 0.82
CA LEU A 17 4.56 8.81 1.77
C LEU A 17 5.31 7.53 1.39
N ILE A 18 5.32 7.16 0.10
CA ILE A 18 6.05 6.01 -0.45
C ILE A 18 7.56 6.15 -0.19
N SER A 19 8.13 7.35 -0.36
CA SER A 19 9.55 7.60 -0.10
C SER A 19 9.96 7.30 1.35
N LYS A 20 9.05 7.43 2.30
CA LYS A 20 9.27 7.14 3.73
C LYS A 20 9.16 5.66 4.06
N PHE A 21 8.65 4.83 3.16
CA PHE A 21 8.57 3.39 3.35
C PHE A 21 9.97 2.78 3.38
N GLN A 22 10.30 2.00 4.42
CA GLN A 22 11.63 1.40 4.62
C GLN A 22 11.59 -0.11 4.86
N ARG A 23 10.39 -0.71 4.95
CA ARG A 23 10.22 -2.07 5.44
C ARG A 23 10.47 -3.08 4.31
N THR A 24 11.45 -3.97 4.48
CA THR A 24 11.83 -4.98 3.49
C THR A 24 11.14 -6.33 3.69
N PHE A 25 10.65 -6.59 4.90
CA PHE A 25 10.14 -7.90 5.31
C PHE A 25 8.83 -7.78 6.09
N PHE A 26 7.96 -8.75 5.87
CA PHE A 26 6.72 -8.92 6.60
C PHE A 26 6.53 -10.39 6.99
N SER A 27 6.20 -10.65 8.26
CA SER A 27 5.94 -12.00 8.75
C SER A 27 4.64 -12.56 8.19
N LYS A 28 4.50 -13.89 8.19
CA LYS A 28 3.21 -14.57 7.89
C LYS A 28 2.15 -14.32 8.96
N ASP A 29 2.59 -13.93 10.16
CA ASP A 29 1.75 -13.71 11.35
C ASP A 29 1.55 -12.22 11.66
N GLU A 30 1.78 -11.32 10.70
CA GLU A 30 1.45 -9.90 10.89
C GLU A 30 -0.05 -9.72 11.16
N LYS A 31 -0.41 -8.59 11.76
CA LYS A 31 -1.81 -8.25 11.97
C LYS A 31 -2.24 -7.20 10.94
N PRO A 32 -3.34 -7.44 10.19
CA PRO A 32 -3.99 -6.40 9.41
C PRO A 32 -4.33 -5.16 10.24
N PHE A 33 -4.32 -4.00 9.60
CA PHE A 33 -4.56 -2.72 10.24
C PHE A 33 -5.92 -2.68 10.96
N ASP A 34 -6.96 -3.22 10.33
CA ASP A 34 -8.30 -3.25 10.93
C ASP A 34 -8.44 -4.31 12.05
N ASP A 35 -7.49 -5.25 12.16
CA ASP A 35 -7.41 -6.26 13.22
C ASP A 35 -6.45 -5.86 14.36
N GLY A 36 -6.16 -4.55 14.49
CA GLY A 36 -5.27 -3.99 15.51
C GLY A 36 -3.80 -3.91 15.10
N GLY A 37 -3.49 -4.11 13.82
CA GLY A 37 -2.19 -3.81 13.23
C GLY A 37 -1.89 -2.30 13.20
N SER A 38 -0.60 -1.95 13.21
CA SER A 38 -0.17 -0.55 13.13
C SER A 38 0.07 -0.10 11.69
N ALA A 39 -0.05 1.20 11.44
CA ALA A 39 0.39 1.77 10.17
C ALA A 39 1.90 1.59 10.00
N ILE A 40 2.33 1.22 8.79
CA ILE A 40 3.75 1.05 8.45
C ILE A 40 4.40 2.41 8.25
N VAL A 41 3.68 3.32 7.60
CA VAL A 41 4.05 4.72 7.42
C VAL A 41 2.80 5.55 7.68
N THR A 42 2.94 6.70 8.34
CA THR A 42 1.89 7.72 8.48
C THR A 42 2.49 9.10 8.26
N ASP A 43 1.71 10.03 7.72
CA ASP A 43 2.04 11.46 7.75
C ASP A 43 1.15 12.21 8.77
N GLY A 44 1.35 13.53 8.85
CA GLY A 44 0.59 14.41 9.75
C GLY A 44 -0.83 14.69 9.27
N ASP A 45 -1.16 14.37 8.02
CA ASP A 45 -2.48 14.57 7.42
C ASP A 45 -3.35 13.30 7.53
N GLY A 46 -2.84 12.25 8.18
CA GLY A 46 -3.55 10.99 8.40
C GLY A 46 -3.51 10.05 7.19
N ASN A 47 -2.67 10.33 6.19
CA ASN A 47 -2.40 9.40 5.11
C ASN A 47 -1.42 8.35 5.59
N LYS A 48 -1.61 7.10 5.14
CA LYS A 48 -0.86 5.97 5.68
C LYS A 48 -0.66 4.86 4.69
N ILE A 49 0.46 4.16 4.85
CA ILE A 49 0.69 2.85 4.24
C ILE A 49 0.43 1.80 5.31
N VAL A 50 -0.45 0.85 5.01
CA VAL A 50 -0.89 -0.16 5.97
C VAL A 50 -0.76 -1.55 5.37
N LEU A 51 -0.66 -2.54 6.25
CA LEU A 51 -1.02 -3.91 5.91
C LEU A 51 -2.54 -4.03 6.00
N GLN A 52 -3.22 -4.29 4.89
CA GLN A 52 -4.67 -4.36 4.85
C GLN A 52 -5.18 -5.79 4.99
N GLU A 53 -4.45 -6.77 4.47
CA GLU A 53 -4.90 -8.16 4.47
C GLU A 53 -3.72 -9.13 4.41
N ILE A 54 -3.90 -10.30 5.00
CA ILE A 54 -3.03 -11.47 4.80
C ILE A 54 -3.91 -12.62 4.34
N PHE A 55 -3.53 -13.25 3.24
CA PHE A 55 -4.32 -14.33 2.65
C PHE A 55 -3.42 -15.40 2.06
N GLN A 56 -3.97 -16.60 1.87
CA GLN A 56 -3.27 -17.70 1.22
C GLN A 56 -3.78 -17.89 -0.21
N GLN A 57 -2.86 -18.04 -1.16
CA GLN A 57 -3.19 -18.36 -2.54
C GLN A 57 -2.04 -19.15 -3.18
N ASN A 58 -2.36 -20.23 -3.90
CA ASN A 58 -1.39 -21.11 -4.57
C ASN A 58 -0.29 -21.65 -3.62
N GLY A 59 -0.69 -22.01 -2.38
CA GLY A 59 0.23 -22.51 -1.34
C GLY A 59 1.17 -21.46 -0.75
N LYS A 60 1.04 -20.20 -1.14
CA LYS A 60 1.84 -19.08 -0.62
C LYS A 60 0.98 -18.18 0.28
N HIS A 61 1.65 -17.52 1.22
CA HIS A 61 1.04 -16.47 2.02
C HIS A 61 1.35 -15.13 1.36
N TRP A 62 0.33 -14.30 1.22
CA TRP A 62 0.40 -13.00 0.57
C TRP A 62 -0.05 -11.93 1.53
N ILE A 63 0.57 -10.77 1.40
CA ILE A 63 0.27 -9.58 2.19
C ILE A 63 -0.13 -8.48 1.23
N LYS A 64 -1.32 -7.96 1.44
CA LYS A 64 -1.83 -6.80 0.73
C LYS A 64 -1.47 -5.55 1.49
N LEU A 65 -0.61 -4.74 0.91
CA LEU A 65 -0.31 -3.40 1.38
C LEU A 65 -1.17 -2.38 0.63
N GLU A 66 -1.71 -1.41 1.35
CA GLU A 66 -2.47 -0.32 0.77
C GLU A 66 -1.96 1.04 1.20
N LEU A 67 -2.01 1.99 0.27
CA LEU A 67 -1.82 3.40 0.54
C LEU A 67 -3.20 4.04 0.67
N LEU A 68 -3.52 4.48 1.88
CA LEU A 68 -4.80 5.07 2.25
C LEU A 68 -4.64 6.58 2.44
N PHE A 69 -5.55 7.34 1.83
CA PHE A 69 -5.64 8.79 2.04
C PHE A 69 -6.72 9.14 3.07
N SER A 70 -6.48 10.19 3.87
CA SER A 70 -7.49 10.68 4.80
C SER A 70 -8.64 11.35 4.04
N ASN A 71 -9.86 11.21 4.57
CA ASN A 71 -11.10 11.64 3.91
C ASN A 71 -11.17 13.16 3.64
N ASN A 72 -10.26 13.96 4.19
CA ASN A 72 -10.24 15.41 3.96
C ASN A 72 -9.98 15.78 2.50
N ILE A 73 -9.34 14.91 1.71
CA ILE A 73 -9.12 15.14 0.28
C ILE A 73 -10.31 14.65 -0.56
N CYS A 74 -11.08 13.69 -0.04
CA CYS A 74 -12.18 13.02 -0.74
C CYS A 74 -13.46 13.05 0.10
N ASN A 75 -14.01 14.25 0.36
CA ASN A 75 -15.28 14.47 1.07
C ASN A 75 -16.52 13.77 0.45
N ARG A 76 -16.35 12.96 -0.60
CA ARG A 76 -17.42 12.28 -1.35
C ARG A 76 -17.29 10.75 -1.40
N LEU A 77 -16.28 10.15 -0.74
CA LEU A 77 -16.10 8.69 -0.73
C LEU A 77 -16.35 8.13 0.69
N PRO A 78 -17.30 7.18 0.87
CA PRO A 78 -17.72 6.70 2.19
C PRO A 78 -16.75 5.72 2.88
N SER A 79 -15.53 5.58 2.40
CA SER A 79 -14.49 4.74 3.01
C SER A 79 -13.12 5.27 2.58
N ARG A 80 -12.11 5.12 3.44
CA ARG A 80 -10.73 5.60 3.19
C ARG A 80 -10.27 5.12 1.81
N PRO A 81 -10.12 5.99 0.80
CA PRO A 81 -9.83 5.52 -0.55
C PRO A 81 -8.41 4.96 -0.62
N SER A 82 -8.30 3.71 -1.02
CA SER A 82 -7.03 3.08 -1.39
C SER A 82 -6.59 3.61 -2.76
N ILE A 83 -5.46 4.31 -2.80
CA ILE A 83 -4.95 4.92 -4.03
C ILE A 83 -3.83 4.11 -4.67
N SER A 84 -3.26 3.15 -3.94
CA SER A 84 -2.22 2.24 -4.42
C SER A 84 -2.26 0.95 -3.61
N THR A 85 -2.01 -0.18 -4.26
CA THR A 85 -2.05 -1.50 -3.66
C THR A 85 -0.94 -2.37 -4.20
N VAL A 86 -0.13 -2.90 -3.29
CA VAL A 86 0.99 -3.79 -3.58
C VAL A 86 0.79 -5.09 -2.81
N ILE A 87 0.94 -6.22 -3.49
CA ILE A 87 0.79 -7.55 -2.90
C ILE A 87 2.17 -8.21 -2.86
N LEU A 88 2.63 -8.57 -1.67
CA LEU A 88 3.95 -9.15 -1.42
C LEU A 88 3.80 -10.59 -0.92
N GLU A 89 4.72 -11.48 -1.29
CA GLU A 89 4.79 -12.78 -0.62
C GLU A 89 5.28 -12.60 0.83
N ALA A 90 4.49 -13.10 1.79
CA ALA A 90 4.82 -13.03 3.21
C ALA A 90 5.98 -13.96 3.57
N GLY A 91 6.77 -13.57 4.57
CA GLY A 91 7.95 -14.31 5.00
C GLY A 91 9.11 -14.21 4.02
N ARG A 92 9.10 -13.21 3.12
CA ARG A 92 10.19 -12.93 2.18
C ARG A 92 10.65 -11.49 2.28
N GLU A 93 11.94 -11.30 2.01
CA GLU A 93 12.54 -9.99 1.85
C GLU A 93 12.43 -9.51 0.40
N PHE A 94 12.05 -8.24 0.25
CA PHE A 94 12.11 -7.52 -1.02
C PHE A 94 12.93 -6.24 -0.83
N PRO A 95 13.72 -5.82 -1.83
CA PRO A 95 14.38 -4.52 -1.79
C PRO A 95 13.35 -3.40 -1.61
N VAL A 96 13.63 -2.44 -0.73
CA VAL A 96 12.70 -1.32 -0.45
C VAL A 96 12.35 -0.57 -1.74
N ASP A 97 13.32 -0.34 -2.61
CA ASP A 97 13.10 0.39 -3.87
C ASP A 97 12.18 -0.36 -4.83
N LEU A 98 12.19 -1.69 -4.80
CA LEU A 98 11.24 -2.50 -5.58
C LEU A 98 9.81 -2.31 -5.06
N ILE A 99 9.62 -2.34 -3.73
CA ILE A 99 8.30 -2.11 -3.12
C ILE A 99 7.83 -0.67 -3.41
N ARG A 100 8.70 0.33 -3.26
CA ARG A 100 8.39 1.72 -3.57
C ARG A 100 7.96 1.89 -5.03
N ARG A 101 8.70 1.30 -5.96
CA ARG A 101 8.37 1.34 -7.39
C ARG A 101 7.03 0.65 -7.67
N ALA A 102 6.74 -0.47 -7.02
CA ALA A 102 5.44 -1.15 -7.13
C ALA A 102 4.29 -0.25 -6.66
N PHE A 103 4.46 0.47 -5.55
CA PHE A 103 3.45 1.43 -5.10
C PHE A 103 3.24 2.56 -6.12
N LEU A 104 4.33 3.11 -6.68
CA LEU A 104 4.24 4.15 -7.71
C LEU A 104 3.51 3.64 -8.95
N VAL A 105 3.89 2.48 -9.48
CA VAL A 105 3.22 1.85 -10.64
C VAL A 105 1.74 1.61 -10.37
N SER A 106 1.41 1.02 -9.21
CA SER A 106 0.03 0.78 -8.82
C SER A 106 -0.79 2.07 -8.74
N MET A 107 -0.17 3.15 -8.23
CA MET A 107 -0.81 4.47 -8.14
C MET A 107 -1.00 5.10 -9.52
N THR A 108 -0.01 5.03 -10.41
CA THR A 108 -0.03 5.71 -11.72
C THR A 108 -0.84 4.96 -12.77
N GLU A 109 -0.78 3.63 -12.78
CA GLU A 109 -1.42 2.79 -13.78
C GLU A 109 -2.77 2.21 -13.30
N CYS A 110 -3.16 2.50 -12.06
CA CYS A 110 -4.39 2.02 -11.45
C CYS A 110 -4.50 0.48 -11.38
N VAL A 111 -3.37 -0.21 -11.22
CA VAL A 111 -3.27 -1.68 -11.19
C VAL A 111 -2.88 -2.20 -9.81
N TYR A 112 -3.08 -3.50 -9.59
CA TYR A 112 -2.47 -4.22 -8.48
C TYR A 112 -1.11 -4.76 -8.89
N VAL A 113 -0.08 -4.48 -8.10
CA VAL A 113 1.27 -5.00 -8.38
C VAL A 113 1.59 -6.15 -7.44
N TRP A 114 1.89 -7.30 -8.01
CA TRP A 114 2.28 -8.51 -7.27
C TRP A 114 3.80 -8.66 -7.33
N LEU A 115 4.44 -8.76 -6.17
CA LEU A 115 5.87 -9.04 -6.08
C LEU A 115 6.08 -10.48 -5.61
N ASN A 116 6.68 -11.27 -6.50
CA ASN A 116 7.04 -12.67 -6.30
C ASN A 116 8.48 -12.87 -6.81
N LYS A 117 9.27 -13.71 -6.15
CA LYS A 117 10.69 -13.94 -6.50
C LYS A 117 10.87 -14.94 -7.66
N ASN A 118 9.83 -15.20 -8.45
CA ASN A 118 9.81 -16.30 -9.43
C ASN A 118 9.79 -15.87 -10.91
N ASP A 119 10.10 -14.60 -11.23
CA ASP A 119 10.53 -14.20 -12.59
C ASP A 119 11.56 -13.05 -12.49
#